data_AF-A0A7X8A5D3-F1
#
_entry.id   AF-A0A7X8A5D3-F1
#
_cell.length_a   1.000
_cell.length_b   1.000
_cell.length_c   1.000
_cell.angle_alpha   90.00
_cell.angle_beta   90.00
_cell.angle_gamma   90.00
#
_symmetry.space_group_name_H-M   'P 1'
#
loop_
_entity.id
_entity.type
_entity.pdbx_description
1 polymer ?
#
loop_
_entity_poly.entity_id
_entity_poly.type
_entity_poly.pdbx_seq_one_letter_code
_entity_poly.pdbx_strand_id
1 'polypeptide(L)'
;MKYLEEYRDSSAAKEYIRLIKDTVNHPWTIMEICGGQTHTIVKYGMDEILPDKITLVHGPGCPVCVTAIELIDKAIELAGRPNVIFCSFGDMLRVPGSNKDLLWVKAGGGDIRI
;
A
#
# COMPACT_ATOMS: atom_id res chain seq x y z
N MET A 1 17.70 1.90 -13.79
CA MET A 1 17.71 2.06 -12.31
C MET A 1 18.90 1.26 -11.80
N LYS A 2 19.74 1.84 -10.94
CA LYS A 2 20.92 1.14 -10.39
C LYS A 2 20.42 -0.13 -9.65
N TYR A 3 21.13 -1.25 -9.81
CA TYR A 3 20.86 -2.53 -9.13
C TYR A 3 19.61 -3.32 -9.56
N LEU A 4 18.96 -2.94 -10.67
CA LEU A 4 17.73 -3.63 -11.08
C LEU A 4 18.00 -5.04 -11.64
N GLU A 5 19.14 -5.26 -12.29
CA GLU A 5 19.49 -6.57 -12.86
C GLU A 5 19.95 -7.55 -11.79
N GLU A 6 20.78 -7.11 -10.83
CA GLU A 6 21.32 -7.98 -9.77
C GLU A 6 20.25 -8.48 -8.77
N TYR A 7 19.25 -7.66 -8.44
CA TYR A 7 18.18 -8.04 -7.51
C TYR A 7 16.96 -8.64 -8.20
N ARG A 8 16.92 -8.63 -9.54
CA ARG A 8 15.82 -9.21 -10.32
C ARG A 8 16.29 -10.45 -11.09
N ASP A 9 17.01 -11.31 -10.39
CA ASP A 9 17.51 -12.59 -10.91
C ASP A 9 16.64 -13.76 -10.40
N SER A 10 16.04 -14.48 -11.35
CA SER A 10 15.24 -15.67 -11.06
C SER A 10 16.06 -16.85 -10.51
N SER A 11 17.34 -16.93 -10.86
CA SER A 11 18.24 -18.00 -10.41
C SER A 11 18.55 -17.83 -8.93
N ALA A 12 18.96 -16.62 -8.53
CA ALA A 12 19.13 -16.26 -7.13
C ALA A 12 17.83 -16.47 -6.32
N ALA A 13 16.67 -16.04 -6.85
CA ALA A 13 15.40 -16.22 -6.16
C ALA A 13 15.08 -17.71 -5.89
N LYS A 14 15.26 -18.60 -6.88
CA LYS A 14 15.07 -20.04 -6.73
C LYS A 14 16.00 -20.64 -5.68
N GLU A 15 17.25 -20.21 -5.66
CA GLU A 15 18.21 -20.67 -4.65
C GLU A 15 17.81 -20.23 -3.24
N TYR A 16 17.36 -18.99 -3.06
CA TYR A 16 16.85 -18.54 -1.75
C TYR A 16 15.61 -19.32 -1.31
N ILE A 17 14.68 -19.61 -2.21
CA ILE A 17 13.51 -20.44 -1.90
C ILE A 17 13.93 -21.83 -1.42
N ARG A 18 14.94 -22.44 -2.06
CA ARG A 18 15.51 -23.72 -1.63
C ARG A 18 16.10 -23.62 -0.21
N LEU A 19 16.92 -22.61 0.04
CA LEU A 19 17.52 -22.38 1.36
C LEU A 19 16.47 -22.13 2.45
N ILE A 20 15.41 -21.38 2.14
CA ILE A 20 14.28 -21.16 3.05
C ILE A 20 13.58 -22.49 3.37
N LYS A 21 13.30 -23.32 2.35
CA LYS A 21 12.72 -24.66 2.54
C LYS A 21 13.58 -25.55 3.44
N ASP A 22 14.90 -25.50 3.28
CA ASP A 22 15.84 -26.29 4.09
C ASP A 22 15.97 -25.76 5.54
N THR A 23 15.75 -24.45 5.75
CA THR A 23 15.92 -23.79 7.06
C THR A 23 14.66 -23.85 7.93
N VAL A 24 13.48 -23.77 7.32
CA VAL A 24 12.20 -23.65 8.05
C VAL A 24 11.81 -24.98 8.71
N ASN A 25 12.12 -25.10 10.00
CA ASN A 25 11.85 -26.31 10.78
C ASN A 25 10.55 -26.25 11.60
N HIS A 26 10.02 -25.06 11.91
CA HIS A 26 8.75 -24.86 12.62
C HIS A 26 7.86 -23.80 11.94
N PRO A 27 6.58 -23.65 12.34
CA PRO A 27 5.72 -22.61 11.81
C PRO A 27 6.24 -21.19 12.13
N TRP A 28 6.10 -20.27 11.18
CA TRP A 28 6.42 -18.85 11.31
C TRP A 28 5.25 -18.00 10.83
N THR A 29 5.02 -16.90 11.53
CA THR A 29 4.11 -15.84 11.08
C THR A 29 4.94 -14.60 10.85
N ILE A 30 4.97 -14.11 9.60
CA ILE A 30 5.79 -12.97 9.20
C ILE A 30 4.85 -11.87 8.70
N MET A 31 4.90 -10.71 9.33
CA MET A 31 4.12 -9.55 8.92
C MET A 31 4.97 -8.57 8.12
N GLU A 32 4.46 -8.15 6.97
CA GLU A 32 4.96 -6.97 6.25
C GLU A 32 4.04 -5.77 6.50
N ILE A 33 4.57 -4.55 6.40
CA ILE A 33 3.83 -3.30 6.64
C ILE A 33 4.15 -2.30 5.51
N CYS A 34 4.04 -2.75 4.26
CA CYS A 34 4.27 -1.92 3.09
C CYS A 34 3.45 -2.42 1.90
N GLY A 35 2.52 -1.61 1.40
CA GLY A 35 1.69 -1.98 0.25
C GLY A 35 2.50 -2.38 -1.01
N GLY A 36 3.72 -1.85 -1.17
CA GLY A 36 4.64 -2.25 -2.24
C GLY A 36 5.19 -3.68 -2.07
N GLN A 37 5.41 -4.11 -0.83
CA GLN A 37 5.77 -5.50 -0.51
C GLN A 37 4.56 -6.42 -0.71
N THR A 38 3.37 -6.04 -0.23
CA THR A 38 2.11 -6.75 -0.51
C THR A 38 1.92 -6.98 -2.01
N HIS A 39 2.04 -5.93 -2.81
CA HIS A 39 1.92 -6.01 -4.26
C HIS A 39 2.99 -6.94 -4.87
N THR A 40 4.21 -6.93 -4.35
CA THR A 40 5.29 -7.81 -4.83
C THR A 40 5.01 -9.27 -4.48
N ILE A 41 4.56 -9.56 -3.26
CA ILE A 41 4.17 -10.91 -2.80
C ILE A 41 3.09 -11.48 -3.72
N VAL A 42 2.00 -10.73 -3.92
CA VAL A 42 0.88 -11.16 -4.76
C VAL A 42 1.29 -11.29 -6.23
N LYS A 43 2.01 -10.30 -6.77
CA LYS A 43 2.45 -10.31 -8.17
C LYS A 43 3.32 -11.51 -8.52
N TYR A 44 4.14 -11.97 -7.60
CA TYR A 44 5.06 -13.10 -7.81
C TYR A 44 4.57 -14.40 -7.18
N GLY A 45 3.38 -14.44 -6.59
CA GLY A 45 2.81 -15.64 -5.95
C GLY A 45 3.70 -16.18 -4.83
N MET A 46 4.33 -15.30 -4.05
CA MET A 46 5.31 -15.72 -3.03
C MET A 46 4.66 -16.59 -1.94
N ASP A 47 3.38 -16.38 -1.66
CA ASP A 47 2.54 -17.18 -0.78
C ASP A 47 2.37 -18.63 -1.27
N GLU A 48 2.40 -18.88 -2.58
CA GLU A 48 2.34 -20.24 -3.17
C GLU A 48 3.70 -20.95 -3.22
N ILE A 49 4.80 -20.18 -3.21
CA ILE A 49 6.15 -20.70 -3.45
C ILE A 49 6.89 -21.00 -2.13
N LEU A 50 6.58 -20.24 -1.08
CA LEU A 50 7.13 -20.43 0.25
C LEU A 50 6.62 -21.74 0.89
N PRO A 51 7.36 -22.33 1.86
CA PRO A 51 6.89 -23.50 2.60
C PRO A 51 5.56 -23.21 3.35
N ASP A 52 4.65 -24.18 3.41
CA ASP A 52 3.36 -24.09 4.13
C ASP A 52 3.49 -23.73 5.62
N LYS A 53 4.67 -23.93 6.20
CA LYS A 53 4.99 -23.52 7.58
C LYS A 53 5.13 -22.00 7.73
N ILE A 54 5.24 -21.23 6.65
CA ILE A 54 5.30 -19.76 6.70
C ILE A 54 3.92 -19.20 6.36
N THR A 55 3.33 -18.48 7.31
CA THR A 55 2.16 -17.64 7.09
C THR A 55 2.60 -16.19 6.91
N LEU A 56 2.28 -15.60 5.76
CA LEU A 56 2.45 -14.16 5.52
C LEU A 56 1.23 -13.39 6.02
N VAL A 57 1.46 -12.30 6.75
CA VAL A 57 0.42 -11.39 7.24
C VAL A 57 0.63 -10.02 6.61
N HIS A 58 -0.43 -9.49 6.01
CA HIS A 58 -0.43 -8.14 5.43
C HIS A 58 -0.85 -7.13 6.50
N GLY A 59 0.11 -6.39 7.02
CA GLY A 59 -0.10 -5.35 8.01
C GLY A 59 -0.66 -4.06 7.40
N PRO A 60 -0.91 -3.04 8.23
CA PRO A 60 -1.49 -1.76 7.82
C PRO A 60 -0.47 -0.85 7.11
N GLY A 61 0.10 -1.30 5.99
CA GLY A 61 1.16 -0.62 5.23
C GLY A 61 0.71 0.44 4.22
N CYS A 62 -0.57 0.83 4.26
CA CYS A 62 -1.17 1.81 3.36
C CYS A 62 -1.46 3.11 4.12
N PRO A 63 -0.65 4.19 3.94
CA PRO A 63 -0.83 5.43 4.71
C PRO A 63 -2.19 6.10 4.46
N VAL A 64 -2.70 5.99 3.23
CA VAL A 64 -4.03 6.48 2.86
C VAL A 64 -5.12 5.74 3.64
N CYS A 65 -5.04 4.41 3.68
CA CYS A 65 -6.04 3.55 4.29
C CYS A 65 -6.14 3.70 5.81
N VAL A 66 -5.05 4.11 6.46
CA VAL A 66 -4.98 4.34 7.92
C VAL A 66 -5.14 5.81 8.31
N THR A 67 -5.39 6.69 7.35
CA THR A 67 -5.63 8.11 7.64
C THR A 67 -6.91 8.25 8.46
N ALA A 68 -6.82 8.95 9.59
CA ALA A 68 -7.95 9.15 10.50
C ALA A 68 -9.08 9.94 9.81
N ILE A 69 -10.33 9.53 10.04
CA ILE A 69 -11.51 10.15 9.42
C ILE A 69 -11.63 11.64 9.78
N GLU A 70 -11.24 12.01 11.00
CA GLU A 70 -11.25 13.41 11.47
C GLU A 70 -10.28 14.29 10.68
N LEU A 71 -9.18 13.71 10.15
CA LEU A 71 -8.24 14.42 9.30
C LEU A 71 -8.79 14.58 7.87
N ILE A 72 -9.48 13.56 7.36
CA ILE A 72 -10.15 13.59 6.05
C ILE A 72 -11.26 14.64 6.06
N ASP A 73 -12.08 14.70 7.12
CA ASP A 73 -13.14 15.70 7.24
C ASP A 73 -12.58 17.14 7.28
N LYS A 74 -11.48 17.35 8.01
CA LYS A 74 -10.78 18.65 8.02
C LYS A 74 -10.25 19.02 6.64
N ALA A 75 -9.70 18.05 5.90
CA ALA A 75 -9.23 18.25 4.53
C ALA A 75 -10.37 18.64 3.58
N ILE A 76 -11.50 17.94 3.66
CA ILE A 76 -12.72 18.23 2.86
C ILE A 76 -13.23 19.65 3.14
N GLU A 77 -13.32 20.02 4.41
CA GLU A 77 -13.75 21.36 4.84
C GLU A 77 -12.80 22.45 4.30
N LEU A 78 -11.48 22.24 4.38
CA LEU A 78 -10.50 23.18 3.84
C LEU A 78 -10.60 23.29 2.31
N ALA A 79 -10.75 22.17 1.61
CA ALA A 79 -10.81 22.12 0.16
C ALA A 79 -12.06 22.79 -0.42
N GLY A 80 -13.14 22.90 0.36
CA GLY A 80 -14.39 23.56 -0.05
C GLY A 80 -14.39 25.09 0.12
N ARG A 81 -13.34 25.68 0.69
CA ARG A 81 -13.29 27.12 0.98
C ARG A 81 -12.97 27.94 -0.28
N PRO A 82 -13.51 29.17 -0.38
CA PRO A 82 -13.13 30.08 -1.46
C PRO A 82 -11.64 30.43 -1.37
N ASN A 83 -11.00 30.60 -2.53
CA ASN A 83 -9.58 30.96 -2.66
C ASN A 83 -8.59 29.94 -2.07
N VAL A 84 -8.98 28.67 -1.94
CA VAL A 84 -8.08 27.57 -1.58
C VAL A 84 -7.78 26.71 -2.81
N ILE A 85 -6.49 26.44 -3.03
CA ILE A 85 -6.03 25.37 -3.93
C ILE A 85 -5.60 24.22 -3.03
N PHE A 86 -6.30 23.09 -3.11
CA PHE A 86 -6.02 21.92 -2.27
C PHE A 86 -5.31 20.83 -3.08
N CYS A 87 -4.10 20.46 -2.67
CA CYS A 87 -3.30 19.44 -3.35
C CYS A 87 -3.38 18.10 -2.61
N SER A 88 -3.55 17.00 -3.34
CA SER A 88 -3.65 15.66 -2.76
C SER A 88 -3.23 14.58 -3.74
N PHE A 89 -2.70 13.45 -3.25
CA PHE A 89 -2.50 12.28 -4.08
C PHE A 89 -3.83 11.74 -4.63
N GLY A 90 -3.79 11.15 -5.83
CA GLY A 90 -4.97 10.71 -6.59
C GLY A 90 -5.84 9.67 -5.87
N ASP A 91 -5.21 8.78 -5.13
CA ASP A 91 -5.84 7.73 -4.32
C ASP A 91 -6.64 8.32 -3.13
N MET A 92 -6.11 9.36 -2.50
CA MET A 92 -6.74 10.05 -1.38
C MET A 92 -8.05 10.77 -1.77
N LEU A 93 -8.26 11.13 -3.04
CA LEU A 93 -9.46 11.87 -3.47
C LEU A 93 -10.76 11.11 -3.22
N ARG A 94 -10.70 9.77 -3.20
CA ARG A 94 -11.86 8.88 -3.07
C ARG A 94 -12.05 8.33 -1.65
N VAL A 95 -11.19 8.72 -0.71
CA VAL A 95 -11.30 8.23 0.65
C VAL A 95 -12.49 8.94 1.32
N PRO A 96 -13.48 8.19 1.84
CA PRO A 96 -14.66 8.78 2.42
C PRO A 96 -14.32 9.48 3.75
N GLY A 97 -14.77 10.72 3.89
CA GLY A 97 -14.98 11.34 5.18
C GLY A 97 -16.35 10.94 5.76
N SER A 98 -16.81 11.66 6.78
CA SER A 98 -18.07 11.36 7.47
C SER A 98 -19.31 11.51 6.57
N ASN A 99 -19.28 12.42 5.59
CA ASN A 99 -20.44 12.71 4.73
C ASN A 99 -20.11 12.81 3.23
N LYS A 100 -18.85 13.10 2.89
CA LYS A 100 -18.38 13.42 1.53
C LYS A 100 -16.95 12.92 1.38
N ASP A 101 -16.42 12.99 0.17
CA ASP A 101 -14.99 12.83 -0.13
C ASP A 101 -14.45 14.09 -0.85
N LEU A 102 -13.14 14.15 -1.08
CA LEU A 102 -12.51 15.27 -1.80
C LEU A 102 -12.97 15.31 -3.28
N LEU A 103 -13.29 14.16 -3.88
CA LEU A 103 -13.80 14.10 -5.24
C LEU A 103 -15.16 14.81 -5.38
N TRP A 104 -16.03 14.70 -4.37
CA TRP A 104 -17.30 15.42 -4.27
C TRP A 104 -17.08 16.94 -4.22
N VAL A 105 -16.11 17.39 -3.41
CA VAL A 105 -15.76 18.83 -3.32
C VAL A 105 -15.25 19.35 -4.68
N LYS A 106 -14.42 18.57 -5.38
CA LYS A 106 -13.93 18.89 -6.71
C LYS A 106 -15.09 19.02 -7.72
N ALA A 107 -16.03 18.08 -7.69
CA ALA A 107 -17.22 18.12 -8.53
C ALA A 107 -18.13 19.34 -8.24
N GLY A 108 -18.13 19.81 -6.99
CA GLY A 108 -18.81 21.03 -6.56
C GLY A 108 -18.11 22.34 -6.89
N GLY A 109 -16.96 22.30 -7.58
CA GLY A 109 -16.22 23.49 -8.02
C GLY A 109 -15.02 23.89 -7.15
N GLY A 110 -14.65 23.09 -6.14
CA GLY A 110 -13.40 23.30 -5.39
C GLY A 110 -12.16 23.09 -6.26
N ASP A 111 -11.13 23.94 -6.12
CA ASP A 111 -9.85 23.80 -6.85
C ASP A 111 -8.97 22.74 -6.19
N ILE A 112 -9.19 21.47 -6.55
CA ILE A 112 -8.40 20.32 -6.09
C ILE A 112 -7.47 19.81 -7.20
N ARG A 113 -6.18 19.71 -6.87
CA ARG A 113 -5.11 19.30 -7.80
C ARG A 113 -4.42 18.03 -7.30
N ILE A 114 -4.02 17.19 -8.27
CA ILE A 114 -3.25 15.95 -8.05
C ILE A 114 -1.78 16.25 -8.32
#